data_AF-A0A2S3GRC1-F1
#
_entry.id   AF-A0A2S3GRC1-F1
#
_cell.length_a   1.000
_cell.length_b   1.000
_cell.length_c   1.000
_cell.angle_alpha   90.00
_cell.angle_beta   90.00
_cell.angle_gamma   90.00
#
_symmetry.space_group_name_H-M   'P 1'
#
loop_
_entity.id
_entity.type
_entity.pdbx_description
1 polymer ?
#
loop_
_entity_poly.entity_id
_entity_poly.type
_entity_poly.pdbx_seq_one_letter_code
_entity_poly.pdbx_strand_id
1 'polypeptide(L)'
;MRLSIGQVHRNVLALASSRSCFVLGDRLSFRLLSQPRAAGFHQTAWHGSQIVEDRGGPLTLASLEVQNRVEYGNKEKMARTGGPKLSSRGSSSLKVKPRVSSLNVKPVKTVLPKSSGIKKTLKVDEALFSAKSFEELGLPPLLVDQLNKEGLTAPTEVQSAAIPIIAQKHDVVIQSYTGSGKTLAYLLPILSEIGPLKRPMGQDNSEKRSGIEAVIVAPSRELGMQIVREVEKILGPNDKRLVQQLVGGANRSRQEEALKKNKPIIVVGTPGRISEISAAGKLHTHGCRFLVLDEVDQLLSFNYREDMHRILEHVGRKSGTTSRDILGPLARRSERQTVLVSATIPFSVIRAARSWGHDPVLVRAKSVVPLDSITVPRPALSQTDANSSSPSNSVNQAAVGSLPPSLEHYYCTAKAQHKVDTLRRCIHALEAQTVIAFMNNTKPLKDVVFKLEARGIKATELHGDLGKLARSTVLKKFKDGEYRVLVTNELSARGLDVPECDLVVNLDLPTDSTHYAHRAGRTGRLGRKGIVVTICEENEAFVVRKMRKQLTVPIKPCEFTEGELVVHKEEDVE
;
A
#
# COMPACT_ATOMS: atom_id res chain seq x y z
N MET A 1 -34.79 -26.72 48.95
CA MET A 1 -36.06 -27.48 48.76
C MET A 1 -37.08 -26.52 48.14
N ARG A 2 -37.77 -26.88 47.04
CA ARG A 2 -38.82 -26.12 46.30
C ARG A 2 -38.58 -24.61 46.04
N LEU A 3 -38.26 -24.18 44.83
CA LEU A 3 -39.18 -23.89 43.69
C LEU A 3 -40.27 -22.83 43.96
N SER A 4 -40.13 -21.70 43.26
CA SER A 4 -41.22 -20.91 42.68
C SER A 4 -40.65 -20.12 41.49
N ILE A 5 -41.37 -20.07 40.35
CA ILE A 5 -40.95 -19.36 39.13
C ILE A 5 -42.05 -18.38 38.73
N GLY A 6 -41.70 -17.08 38.67
CA GLY A 6 -42.61 -16.02 38.25
C GLY A 6 -42.61 -15.82 36.74
N GLN A 7 -43.72 -16.13 36.08
CA GLN A 7 -43.92 -15.94 34.64
C GLN A 7 -44.77 -14.68 34.40
N VAL A 8 -44.29 -13.72 33.61
CA VAL A 8 -44.99 -12.44 33.36
C VAL A 8 -45.05 -12.14 31.86
N HIS A 9 -46.24 -12.21 31.28
CA HIS A 9 -46.55 -11.61 29.98
C HIS A 9 -46.57 -10.08 30.10
N ARG A 10 -46.16 -9.37 29.04
CA ARG A 10 -46.65 -8.02 28.77
C ARG A 10 -46.89 -7.81 27.27
N ASN A 11 -48.03 -7.21 26.95
CA ASN A 11 -48.53 -7.07 25.57
C ASN A 11 -47.98 -5.83 24.86
N VAL A 12 -48.04 -5.90 23.53
CA VAL A 12 -47.93 -4.75 22.64
C VAL A 12 -49.06 -3.76 22.92
N LEU A 13 -48.77 -2.46 22.86
CA LEU A 13 -49.78 -1.41 22.77
C LEU A 13 -49.27 -0.32 21.82
N ALA A 14 -49.98 -0.13 20.71
CA ALA A 14 -49.68 0.90 19.71
C ALA A 14 -50.47 2.18 20.02
N LEU A 15 -49.86 3.34 19.78
CA LEU A 15 -50.54 4.63 19.80
C LEU A 15 -50.66 5.17 18.37
N ALA A 16 -51.89 5.37 17.92
CA ALA A 16 -52.21 6.09 16.69
C ALA A 16 -52.86 7.43 17.05
N SER A 17 -52.36 8.53 16.49
CA SER A 17 -53.02 9.83 16.53
C SER A 17 -53.74 10.09 15.21
N SER A 18 -55.04 10.39 15.28
CA SER A 18 -55.91 10.52 14.11
C SER A 18 -56.50 11.92 13.96
N ARG A 19 -56.51 12.42 12.71
CA ARG A 19 -57.48 13.34 12.06
C ARG A 19 -57.03 13.50 10.60
N SER A 20 -57.74 13.14 9.52
CA SER A 20 -59.18 13.18 9.13
C SER A 20 -59.69 14.61 8.82
N CYS A 21 -60.29 14.96 7.68
CA CYS A 21 -60.45 14.37 6.32
C CYS A 21 -60.40 15.57 5.31
N PHE A 22 -60.91 15.67 4.07
CA PHE A 22 -61.82 14.98 3.11
C PHE A 22 -61.45 15.50 1.68
N VAL A 23 -61.97 15.06 0.51
CA VAL A 23 -62.42 13.77 -0.08
C VAL A 23 -62.71 14.04 -1.60
N LEU A 24 -63.15 13.03 -2.38
CA LEU A 24 -63.47 13.04 -3.84
C LEU A 24 -62.26 13.14 -4.81
N GLY A 25 -62.26 12.48 -5.97
CA GLY A 25 -63.27 11.56 -6.53
C GLY A 25 -62.84 10.81 -7.81
N ASP A 26 -63.61 9.76 -8.13
CA ASP A 26 -63.76 9.01 -9.38
C ASP A 26 -62.59 8.31 -10.14
N ARG A 27 -62.53 6.99 -9.93
CA ARG A 27 -62.83 5.90 -10.92
C ARG A 27 -62.26 5.97 -12.36
N LEU A 28 -61.55 4.90 -12.72
CA LEU A 28 -61.85 4.08 -13.92
C LEU A 28 -61.29 2.64 -13.74
N SER A 29 -61.70 1.69 -14.61
CA SER A 29 -61.59 0.22 -14.36
C SER A 29 -61.13 -0.62 -15.57
N PHE A 30 -60.80 -1.90 -15.30
CA PHE A 30 -60.42 -3.03 -16.21
C PHE A 30 -58.92 -3.14 -16.58
N ARG A 31 -58.21 -4.19 -16.11
CA ARG A 31 -57.94 -5.52 -16.75
C ARG A 31 -57.25 -5.41 -18.14
N LEU A 32 -56.21 -6.18 -18.48
CA LEU A 32 -55.96 -7.59 -18.12
C LEU A 32 -54.46 -8.03 -18.22
N LEU A 33 -54.05 -8.93 -17.32
CA LEU A 33 -52.93 -9.92 -17.32
C LEU A 33 -51.70 -9.79 -18.26
N SER A 34 -50.51 -9.89 -17.66
CA SER A 34 -49.48 -10.88 -18.06
C SER A 34 -48.66 -11.36 -16.83
N GLN A 35 -47.98 -12.50 -16.92
CA GLN A 35 -47.39 -13.22 -15.76
C GLN A 35 -45.86 -13.08 -15.65
N PRO A 36 -45.30 -13.06 -14.43
CA PRO A 36 -43.98 -13.61 -14.12
C PRO A 36 -44.10 -15.03 -13.51
N ARG A 37 -43.17 -15.93 -13.85
CA ARG A 37 -43.12 -17.31 -13.30
C ARG A 37 -42.58 -17.32 -11.88
N ALA A 38 -43.19 -18.12 -11.01
CA ALA A 38 -42.59 -18.52 -9.74
C ALA A 38 -41.52 -19.61 -9.96
N ALA A 39 -40.47 -19.61 -9.14
CA ALA A 39 -39.55 -20.72 -8.99
C ALA A 39 -39.81 -21.41 -7.64
N GLY A 40 -39.87 -22.74 -7.62
CA GLY A 40 -40.23 -23.51 -6.44
C GLY A 40 -39.12 -23.63 -5.40
N PHE A 41 -39.49 -23.63 -4.12
CA PHE A 41 -38.62 -24.12 -3.06
C PHE A 41 -38.50 -25.65 -3.14
N HIS A 42 -37.32 -26.19 -2.85
CA HIS A 42 -37.17 -27.56 -2.36
C HIS A 42 -36.43 -27.53 -1.02
N GLN A 43 -37.02 -28.14 -0.01
CA GLN A 43 -36.37 -28.43 1.27
C GLN A 43 -35.66 -29.78 1.17
N THR A 44 -34.40 -29.83 1.61
CA THR A 44 -33.77 -31.04 2.15
C THR A 44 -32.87 -30.64 3.32
N ALA A 45 -33.40 -30.74 4.54
CA ALA A 45 -32.56 -30.69 5.74
C ALA A 45 -32.00 -32.10 5.99
N TRP A 46 -30.71 -32.19 6.34
CA TRP A 46 -30.11 -33.39 6.92
C TRP A 46 -29.47 -33.01 8.26
N HIS A 47 -29.91 -33.66 9.34
CA HIS A 47 -29.25 -33.58 10.64
C HIS A 47 -28.17 -34.66 10.70
N GLY A 48 -26.91 -34.23 10.72
CA GLY A 48 -25.77 -35.06 11.12
C GLY A 48 -25.31 -34.65 12.51
N SER A 49 -25.86 -35.28 13.56
CA SER A 49 -25.27 -35.15 14.90
C SER A 49 -24.10 -36.12 15.00
N GLN A 50 -22.91 -35.61 15.32
CA GLN A 50 -21.77 -36.44 15.66
C GLN A 50 -21.15 -35.93 16.96
N ILE A 51 -21.39 -36.68 18.03
CA ILE A 51 -20.73 -36.49 19.32
C ILE A 51 -19.28 -36.95 19.14
N VAL A 52 -18.33 -36.07 19.39
CA VAL A 52 -16.91 -36.42 19.51
C VAL A 52 -16.59 -36.51 20.99
N GLU A 53 -16.19 -37.70 21.46
CA GLU A 53 -15.63 -37.84 22.82
C GLU A 53 -14.32 -37.06 22.90
N ASP A 54 -14.16 -36.27 23.96
CA ASP A 54 -12.89 -35.59 24.24
C ASP A 54 -11.86 -36.58 24.78
N ARG A 55 -10.74 -36.74 24.08
CA ARG A 55 -9.55 -37.45 24.54
C ARG A 55 -8.33 -36.61 24.21
N GLY A 56 -7.90 -35.81 25.18
CA GLY A 56 -6.79 -34.87 25.04
C GLY A 56 -5.48 -35.52 24.60
N GLY A 57 -4.91 -35.01 23.51
CA GLY A 57 -3.59 -35.35 22.99
C GLY A 57 -3.13 -34.30 21.97
N PRO A 58 -1.83 -33.97 21.89
CA PRO A 58 -1.35 -32.89 21.02
C PRO A 58 -1.38 -33.29 19.54
N LEU A 59 -2.17 -32.57 18.75
CA LEU A 59 -2.26 -32.75 17.30
C LEU A 59 -0.95 -32.34 16.61
N THR A 60 -0.31 -33.28 15.92
CA THR A 60 0.88 -33.02 15.09
C THR A 60 0.56 -33.20 13.61
N LEU A 61 1.27 -32.47 12.74
CA LEU A 61 0.99 -32.40 11.30
C LEU A 61 1.17 -33.73 10.52
N ALA A 62 1.70 -34.77 11.16
CA ALA A 62 1.84 -36.09 10.55
C ALA A 62 0.51 -36.86 10.36
N SER A 63 -0.58 -36.44 11.03
CA SER A 63 -1.86 -37.15 11.01
C SER A 63 -2.83 -36.71 9.89
N LEU A 64 -2.39 -35.91 8.91
CA LEU A 64 -3.23 -35.35 7.84
C LEU A 64 -2.61 -35.51 6.44
N GLU A 65 -2.26 -36.73 6.06
CA GLU A 65 -1.89 -37.07 4.67
C GLU A 65 -3.13 -37.09 3.74
N VAL A 66 -3.48 -35.94 3.16
CA VAL A 66 -4.48 -35.88 2.08
C VAL A 66 -3.80 -36.17 0.74
N GLN A 67 -4.01 -37.39 0.22
CA GLN A 67 -3.47 -37.83 -1.07
C GLN A 67 -4.18 -37.12 -2.25
N ASN A 68 -3.41 -36.41 -3.07
CA ASN A 68 -3.91 -35.83 -4.33
C ASN A 68 -4.11 -36.92 -5.40
N ARG A 69 -5.30 -37.53 -5.43
CA ARG A 69 -5.80 -38.28 -6.60
C ARG A 69 -6.31 -37.31 -7.67
N VAL A 70 -5.77 -37.41 -8.89
CA VAL A 70 -6.30 -36.71 -10.07
C VAL A 70 -7.09 -37.71 -10.91
N GLU A 71 -8.42 -37.65 -10.85
CA GLU A 71 -9.29 -38.47 -11.69
C GLU A 71 -9.62 -37.75 -13.00
N TYR A 72 -9.32 -38.40 -14.13
CA TYR A 72 -9.64 -37.89 -15.46
C TYR A 72 -11.08 -38.28 -15.85
N GLY A 73 -12.03 -37.38 -15.59
CA GLY A 73 -13.43 -37.53 -16.00
C GLY A 73 -13.60 -37.49 -17.52
N ASN A 74 -13.64 -38.66 -18.15
CA ASN A 74 -13.78 -38.79 -19.61
C ASN A 74 -15.27 -38.69 -20.02
N LYS A 75 -15.57 -37.97 -21.11
CA LYS A 75 -16.96 -37.80 -21.59
C LYS A 75 -17.31 -38.83 -22.65
N GLU A 76 -18.21 -39.75 -22.31
CA GLU A 76 -18.76 -40.70 -23.27
C GLU A 76 -19.62 -40.01 -24.34
N LYS A 77 -19.56 -40.54 -25.56
CA LYS A 77 -20.59 -40.36 -26.60
C LYS A 77 -20.98 -41.73 -27.11
N MET A 78 -22.28 -42.02 -27.13
CA MET A 78 -22.82 -43.29 -27.61
C MET A 78 -22.56 -43.48 -29.10
N ALA A 79 -22.02 -44.65 -29.47
CA ALA A 79 -22.01 -45.17 -30.83
C ALA A 79 -22.51 -46.62 -30.81
N ARG A 80 -23.20 -47.07 -31.87
CA ARG A 80 -23.91 -48.36 -31.88
C ARG A 80 -23.11 -49.47 -32.57
N THR A 81 -23.15 -50.66 -31.96
CA THR A 81 -23.18 -52.00 -32.58
C THR A 81 -22.27 -52.28 -33.79
N GLY A 82 -21.25 -53.12 -33.58
CA GLY A 82 -20.53 -53.81 -34.67
C GLY A 82 -19.32 -54.61 -34.16
N GLY A 83 -19.29 -55.91 -34.41
CA GLY A 83 -18.12 -56.79 -34.25
C GLY A 83 -18.12 -57.84 -35.36
N PRO A 84 -17.40 -58.97 -35.26
CA PRO A 84 -16.42 -59.38 -34.24
C PRO A 84 -15.11 -59.92 -34.89
N LYS A 85 -14.31 -60.74 -34.16
CA LYS A 85 -13.19 -61.61 -34.64
C LYS A 85 -11.85 -60.88 -34.94
N LEU A 86 -10.66 -61.50 -34.88
CA LEU A 86 -10.26 -62.88 -34.53
C LEU A 86 -8.83 -62.92 -33.88
N SER A 87 -8.49 -64.04 -33.20
CA SER A 87 -7.19 -64.76 -33.09
C SER A 87 -5.80 -64.11 -33.30
N SER A 88 -4.68 -64.66 -32.78
CA SER A 88 -4.35 -65.55 -31.64
C SER A 88 -2.83 -65.76 -31.52
N ARG A 89 -2.37 -66.23 -30.35
CA ARG A 89 -1.13 -67.00 -30.02
C ARG A 89 0.09 -67.04 -30.99
N GLY A 90 1.26 -66.76 -30.40
CA GLY A 90 2.51 -67.51 -30.59
C GLY A 90 3.57 -66.84 -31.49
N SER A 91 4.90 -66.98 -31.36
CA SER A 91 5.87 -67.42 -30.32
C SER A 91 7.00 -68.20 -31.01
N SER A 92 8.27 -67.84 -30.75
CA SER A 92 9.52 -68.48 -31.28
C SER A 92 9.81 -68.22 -32.78
N SER A 93 11.07 -68.15 -33.28
CA SER A 93 12.37 -67.98 -32.59
C SER A 93 13.56 -67.59 -33.52
N LEU A 94 14.56 -66.92 -32.93
CA LEU A 94 16.03 -67.00 -33.17
C LEU A 94 16.73 -66.42 -34.44
N LYS A 95 18.00 -65.98 -34.21
CA LYS A 95 19.06 -65.48 -35.15
C LYS A 95 18.83 -64.02 -35.64
N VAL A 96 19.83 -63.17 -35.93
CA VAL A 96 21.27 -63.31 -36.29
C VAL A 96 22.21 -62.40 -35.41
N LYS A 97 23.54 -62.47 -35.63
CA LYS A 97 24.68 -61.89 -34.86
C LYS A 97 24.96 -60.37 -35.04
N PRO A 98 25.81 -59.74 -34.17
CA PRO A 98 26.17 -58.30 -34.19
C PRO A 98 27.59 -57.95 -34.73
N ARG A 99 27.86 -56.63 -34.87
CA ARG A 99 29.14 -55.93 -35.24
C ARG A 99 29.58 -56.12 -36.72
N VAL A 100 30.41 -55.24 -37.32
CA VAL A 100 31.18 -54.04 -36.85
C VAL A 100 30.70 -52.79 -37.66
N SER A 101 31.33 -51.61 -37.90
CA SER A 101 32.58 -50.88 -37.56
C SER A 101 32.33 -49.38 -37.91
N SER A 102 32.40 -48.39 -37.02
CA SER A 102 33.58 -47.71 -36.42
C SER A 102 34.39 -46.77 -37.36
N LEU A 103 34.27 -45.45 -37.16
CA LEU A 103 35.22 -44.42 -37.63
C LEU A 103 35.37 -43.30 -36.57
N ASN A 104 36.52 -42.62 -36.57
CA ASN A 104 36.98 -41.73 -35.49
C ASN A 104 36.35 -40.32 -35.49
N VAL A 105 36.10 -39.77 -34.30
CA VAL A 105 36.14 -38.31 -34.02
C VAL A 105 36.88 -38.08 -32.69
N LYS A 106 37.75 -37.06 -32.64
CA LYS A 106 38.56 -36.68 -31.46
C LYS A 106 37.76 -35.81 -30.47
N PRO A 107 38.12 -35.74 -29.18
CA PRO A 107 37.41 -34.91 -28.21
C PRO A 107 37.58 -33.42 -28.50
N VAL A 108 36.48 -32.75 -28.84
CA VAL A 108 36.42 -31.28 -28.91
C VAL A 108 36.05 -30.74 -27.52
N LYS A 109 36.81 -29.75 -27.03
CA LYS A 109 36.51 -29.06 -25.78
C LYS A 109 35.20 -28.27 -25.93
N THR A 110 34.11 -28.73 -25.32
CA THR A 110 32.89 -27.94 -25.21
C THR A 110 33.15 -26.74 -24.30
N VAL A 111 33.52 -25.61 -24.91
CA VAL A 111 33.64 -24.34 -24.21
C VAL A 111 32.28 -24.00 -23.63
N LEU A 112 32.16 -23.95 -22.30
CA LEU A 112 30.96 -23.40 -21.68
C LEU A 112 30.80 -21.97 -22.21
N PRO A 113 29.61 -21.58 -22.72
CA PRO A 113 29.31 -20.18 -22.88
C PRO A 113 29.27 -19.57 -21.48
N LYS A 114 30.39 -18.95 -21.08
CA LYS A 114 30.44 -18.11 -19.88
C LYS A 114 29.32 -17.09 -20.03
N SER A 115 28.29 -17.18 -19.20
CA SER A 115 27.26 -16.15 -19.09
C SER A 115 27.96 -14.89 -18.59
N SER A 116 28.38 -14.06 -19.53
CA SER A 116 29.20 -12.88 -19.27
C SER A 116 28.39 -11.93 -18.41
N GLY A 117 28.77 -11.85 -17.13
CA GLY A 117 28.09 -11.03 -16.14
C GLY A 117 28.23 -9.56 -16.47
N ILE A 118 27.33 -9.03 -17.29
CA ILE A 118 27.18 -7.59 -17.53
C ILE A 118 26.56 -6.98 -16.28
N LYS A 119 27.39 -6.81 -15.24
CA LYS A 119 27.13 -5.86 -14.14
C LYS A 119 27.25 -4.44 -14.70
N LYS A 120 26.30 -4.04 -15.54
CA LYS A 120 26.01 -2.62 -15.78
C LYS A 120 25.40 -2.07 -14.51
N THR A 121 26.25 -1.68 -13.56
CA THR A 121 25.86 -0.73 -12.52
C THR A 121 25.21 0.46 -13.24
N LEU A 122 23.98 0.80 -12.86
CA LEU A 122 23.28 1.95 -13.43
C LEU A 122 24.06 3.21 -13.02
N LYS A 123 24.86 3.73 -13.95
CA LYS A 123 25.58 4.99 -13.79
C LYS A 123 24.57 6.14 -13.87
N VAL A 124 23.94 6.42 -12.73
CA VAL A 124 23.50 7.79 -12.44
C VAL A 124 24.78 8.53 -12.04
N ASP A 125 25.27 9.39 -12.92
CA ASP A 125 26.44 10.21 -12.62
C ASP A 125 26.15 11.11 -11.43
N GLU A 126 27.12 11.29 -10.53
CA GLU A 126 26.90 11.93 -9.22
C GLU A 126 26.36 13.38 -9.35
N ALA A 127 26.65 14.05 -10.46
CA ALA A 127 26.09 15.34 -10.83
C ALA A 127 24.55 15.35 -10.85
N LEU A 128 23.88 14.29 -11.31
CA LEU A 128 22.41 14.22 -11.35
C LEU A 128 21.78 14.23 -9.96
N PHE A 129 22.46 13.69 -8.93
CA PHE A 129 21.98 13.78 -7.54
C PHE A 129 22.12 15.19 -6.93
N SER A 130 22.85 16.09 -7.60
CA SER A 130 23.10 17.48 -7.19
C SER A 130 22.46 18.52 -8.13
N ALA A 131 21.54 18.09 -9.00
CA ALA A 131 20.84 18.97 -9.94
C ALA A 131 20.21 20.19 -9.23
N LYS A 132 20.51 21.39 -9.73
CA LYS A 132 20.07 22.66 -9.12
C LYS A 132 18.71 23.11 -9.63
N SER A 133 18.36 22.73 -10.85
CA SER A 133 17.10 23.05 -11.54
C SER A 133 16.37 21.79 -12.00
N PHE A 134 15.09 21.96 -12.34
CA PHE A 134 14.30 20.90 -12.98
C PHE A 134 14.68 20.65 -14.46
N GLU A 135 15.39 21.59 -15.10
CA GLU A 135 15.87 21.47 -16.49
C GLU A 135 17.01 20.44 -16.61
N GLU A 136 17.94 20.45 -15.64
CA GLU A 136 19.04 19.48 -15.53
C GLU A 136 18.57 18.01 -15.44
N LEU A 137 17.32 17.78 -15.02
CA LEU A 137 16.70 16.45 -14.97
C LEU A 137 16.03 16.01 -16.30
N GLY A 138 16.17 16.81 -17.37
CA GLY A 138 15.68 16.49 -18.71
C GLY A 138 14.15 16.59 -18.88
N LEU A 139 13.49 17.39 -18.05
CA LEU A 139 12.05 17.67 -18.13
C LEU A 139 11.73 18.64 -19.28
N PRO A 140 10.52 18.60 -19.88
CA PRO A 140 10.12 19.53 -20.94
C PRO A 140 10.06 20.99 -20.46
N PRO A 141 10.46 21.98 -21.27
CA PRO A 141 10.38 23.41 -20.90
C PRO A 141 8.97 23.83 -20.44
N LEU A 142 7.91 23.37 -21.14
CA LEU A 142 6.52 23.64 -20.76
C LEU A 142 6.13 23.11 -19.37
N LEU A 143 6.79 22.06 -18.89
CA LEU A 143 6.59 21.52 -17.54
C LEU A 143 7.36 22.35 -16.51
N VAL A 144 8.61 22.72 -16.81
CA VAL A 144 9.45 23.59 -15.99
C VAL A 144 8.81 24.98 -15.81
N ASP A 145 8.23 25.55 -16.86
CA ASP A 145 7.49 26.82 -16.81
C ASP A 145 6.32 26.80 -15.82
N GLN A 146 5.65 25.66 -15.64
CA GLN A 146 4.57 25.53 -14.65
C GLN A 146 5.13 25.32 -13.24
N LEU A 147 6.21 24.55 -13.11
CA LEU A 147 6.91 24.37 -11.83
C LEU A 147 7.41 25.73 -11.29
N ASN A 148 8.04 26.55 -12.12
CA ASN A 148 8.52 27.89 -11.76
C ASN A 148 7.38 28.83 -11.32
N LYS A 149 6.23 28.82 -12.01
CA LYS A 149 5.03 29.60 -11.61
C LYS A 149 4.46 29.16 -10.27
N GLU A 150 4.56 27.87 -9.96
CA GLU A 150 4.09 27.26 -8.71
C GLU A 150 5.15 27.29 -7.59
N GLY A 151 6.24 28.04 -7.77
CA GLY A 151 7.31 28.26 -6.78
C GLY A 151 8.30 27.09 -6.63
N LEU A 152 8.27 26.10 -7.52
CA LEU A 152 9.09 24.90 -7.50
C LEU A 152 10.30 25.07 -8.42
N THR A 153 11.33 25.77 -7.94
CA THR A 153 12.53 26.11 -8.73
C THR A 153 13.62 25.02 -8.71
N ALA A 154 13.79 24.32 -7.59
CA ALA A 154 14.85 23.32 -7.39
C ALA A 154 14.28 21.94 -6.98
N PRO A 155 14.85 20.83 -7.49
CA PRO A 155 14.40 19.48 -7.15
C PRO A 155 14.91 19.02 -5.78
N THR A 156 14.13 18.15 -5.10
CA THR A 156 14.57 17.47 -3.87
C THR A 156 15.44 16.25 -4.18
N GLU A 157 16.26 15.80 -3.23
CA GLU A 157 17.21 14.68 -3.44
C GLU A 157 16.57 13.37 -3.94
N VAL A 158 15.29 13.13 -3.61
CA VAL A 158 14.53 11.97 -4.13
C VAL A 158 13.97 12.22 -5.53
N GLN A 159 13.66 13.47 -5.89
CA GLN A 159 13.26 13.85 -7.25
C GLN A 159 14.46 13.73 -8.19
N SER A 160 15.61 14.30 -7.82
CA SER A 160 16.85 14.21 -8.59
C SER A 160 17.32 12.76 -8.79
N ALA A 161 17.10 11.88 -7.81
CA ALA A 161 17.40 10.45 -7.91
C ALA A 161 16.38 9.64 -8.74
N ALA A 162 15.08 9.95 -8.67
CA ALA A 162 14.03 9.13 -9.29
C ALA A 162 13.63 9.56 -10.70
N ILE A 163 13.59 10.87 -10.97
CA ILE A 163 13.09 11.42 -12.24
C ILE A 163 13.88 10.89 -13.44
N PRO A 164 15.23 10.87 -13.45
CA PRO A 164 16.00 10.31 -14.56
C PRO A 164 15.75 8.81 -14.77
N ILE A 165 15.66 8.02 -13.69
CA ILE A 165 15.45 6.56 -13.77
C ILE A 165 14.05 6.21 -14.32
N ILE A 166 13.01 6.95 -13.88
CA ILE A 166 11.66 6.76 -14.41
C ILE A 166 11.59 7.20 -15.89
N ALA A 167 12.24 8.32 -16.26
CA ALA A 167 12.32 8.76 -17.66
C ALA A 167 13.09 7.77 -18.56
N GLN A 168 14.03 7.00 -18.01
CA GLN A 168 14.71 5.88 -18.68
C GLN A 168 13.85 4.60 -18.79
N LYS A 169 12.59 4.62 -18.32
CA LYS A 169 11.60 3.53 -18.41
C LYS A 169 11.92 2.30 -17.54
N HIS A 170 12.75 2.46 -16.50
CA HIS A 170 12.95 1.42 -15.49
C HIS A 170 11.77 1.34 -14.52
N ASP A 171 11.40 0.13 -14.11
CA ASP A 171 10.54 -0.06 -12.94
C ASP A 171 11.30 0.33 -11.67
N VAL A 172 10.64 0.99 -10.72
CA VAL A 172 11.31 1.52 -9.53
C VAL A 172 10.57 1.23 -8.23
N VAL A 173 11.33 1.16 -7.15
CA VAL A 173 10.84 1.27 -5.78
C VAL A 173 11.47 2.52 -5.16
N ILE A 174 10.69 3.56 -4.91
CA ILE A 174 11.14 4.80 -4.26
C ILE A 174 10.98 4.65 -2.75
N GLN A 175 12.10 4.70 -2.03
CA GLN A 175 12.12 4.84 -0.57
C GLN A 175 12.52 6.27 -0.18
N SER A 176 11.62 7.00 0.47
CA SER A 176 11.95 8.29 1.09
C SER A 176 10.90 8.70 2.12
N TYR A 177 11.28 9.47 3.14
CA TYR A 177 10.41 9.90 4.23
C TYR A 177 9.17 10.71 3.77
N THR A 178 8.22 10.91 4.68
CA THR A 178 6.98 11.65 4.38
C THR A 178 7.27 13.16 4.33
N GLY A 179 6.87 13.83 3.24
CA GLY A 179 7.18 15.25 3.03
C GLY A 179 8.49 15.54 2.28
N SER A 180 9.16 14.53 1.70
CA SER A 180 10.38 14.71 0.88
C SER A 180 10.13 15.06 -0.60
N GLY A 181 8.87 15.19 -1.03
CA GLY A 181 8.53 15.49 -2.42
C GLY A 181 8.31 14.27 -3.33
N LYS A 182 8.14 13.06 -2.77
CA LYS A 182 7.92 11.79 -3.50
C LYS A 182 6.86 11.85 -4.60
N THR A 183 5.76 12.56 -4.38
CA THR A 183 4.64 12.63 -5.33
C THR A 183 5.07 13.28 -6.66
N LEU A 184 5.80 14.39 -6.61
CA LEU A 184 6.39 15.01 -7.80
C LEU A 184 7.47 14.12 -8.43
N ALA A 185 8.23 13.37 -7.62
CA ALA A 185 9.30 12.48 -8.10
C ALA A 185 8.79 11.41 -9.08
N TYR A 186 7.51 10.99 -9.01
CA TYR A 186 6.88 10.15 -10.04
C TYR A 186 5.95 10.92 -10.99
N LEU A 187 5.27 11.99 -10.56
CA LEU A 187 4.35 12.72 -11.44
C LEU A 187 5.06 13.43 -12.60
N LEU A 188 6.21 14.07 -12.36
CA LEU A 188 6.92 14.86 -13.38
C LEU A 188 7.42 14.04 -14.58
N PRO A 189 8.09 12.87 -14.41
CA PRO A 189 8.48 12.03 -15.54
C PRO A 189 7.27 11.40 -16.26
N ILE A 190 6.15 11.17 -15.57
CA ILE A 190 4.89 10.73 -16.21
C ILE A 190 4.33 11.87 -17.08
N LEU A 191 4.17 13.08 -16.53
CA LEU A 191 3.66 14.27 -17.25
C LEU A 191 4.58 14.74 -18.39
N SER A 192 5.84 14.32 -18.39
CA SER A 192 6.78 14.53 -19.51
C SER A 192 6.50 13.63 -20.72
N GLU A 193 5.78 12.53 -20.51
CA GLU A 193 5.53 11.46 -21.48
C GLU A 193 4.04 11.33 -21.89
N ILE A 194 3.10 11.95 -21.15
CA ILE A 194 1.65 11.93 -21.41
C ILE A 194 1.01 13.31 -21.25
N GLY A 195 -0.06 13.58 -22.00
CA GLY A 195 -0.85 14.81 -21.88
C GLY A 195 -0.23 16.04 -22.56
N PRO A 196 -0.68 17.27 -22.20
CA PRO A 196 -0.36 18.49 -22.94
C PRO A 196 1.06 19.03 -22.68
N LEU A 197 1.70 18.61 -21.57
CA LEU A 197 3.06 19.01 -21.21
C LEU A 197 4.13 18.03 -21.72
N LYS A 198 3.75 17.07 -22.59
CA LYS A 198 4.65 16.09 -23.23
C LYS A 198 5.81 16.77 -23.96
N ARG A 199 6.92 16.06 -24.13
CA ARG A 199 7.98 16.48 -25.08
C ARG A 199 7.40 16.68 -26.50
N PRO A 200 7.73 17.77 -27.21
CA PRO A 200 7.32 17.95 -28.60
C PRO A 200 8.09 16.98 -29.51
N MET A 201 7.43 15.88 -29.87
CA MET A 201 7.93 14.95 -30.89
C MET A 201 7.62 15.50 -32.29
N GLY A 202 8.62 15.50 -33.17
CA GLY A 202 8.42 15.84 -34.59
C GLY A 202 7.45 14.87 -35.26
N GLN A 203 6.58 15.41 -36.12
CA GLN A 203 5.42 14.73 -36.72
C GLN A 203 4.40 14.20 -35.69
N ASP A 204 3.41 15.04 -35.34
CA ASP A 204 2.17 14.57 -34.72
C ASP A 204 1.38 13.70 -35.74
N ASN A 205 1.72 12.42 -35.80
CA ASN A 205 0.77 11.39 -36.21
C ASN A 205 -0.38 11.43 -35.20
N SER A 206 -1.50 12.05 -35.61
CA SER A 206 -2.66 12.36 -34.77
C SER A 206 -3.53 11.14 -34.43
N GLU A 207 -2.88 10.03 -34.07
CA GLU A 207 -3.53 8.91 -33.39
C GLU A 207 -4.20 9.41 -32.11
N LYS A 208 -5.54 9.41 -32.11
CA LYS A 208 -6.35 9.72 -30.93
C LYS A 208 -6.17 8.61 -29.88
N ARG A 209 -5.09 8.69 -29.09
CA ARG A 209 -4.83 7.86 -27.90
C ARG A 209 -5.77 8.26 -26.75
N SER A 210 -7.07 8.10 -27.02
CA SER A 210 -8.20 8.41 -26.15
C SER A 210 -8.38 7.32 -25.09
N GLY A 211 -7.46 7.26 -24.12
CA GLY A 211 -7.48 6.26 -23.05
C GLY A 211 -6.71 6.70 -21.81
N ILE A 212 -6.80 5.90 -20.75
CA ILE A 212 -6.07 6.12 -19.50
C ILE A 212 -4.63 5.62 -19.71
N GLU A 213 -3.66 6.53 -19.79
CA GLU A 213 -2.23 6.22 -19.92
C GLU A 213 -1.55 6.03 -18.55
N ALA A 214 -2.10 6.55 -17.45
CA ALA A 214 -1.56 6.35 -16.10
C ALA A 214 -2.65 6.04 -15.05
N VAL A 215 -2.37 5.06 -14.19
CA VAL A 215 -3.19 4.72 -13.01
C VAL A 215 -2.34 4.85 -11.75
N ILE A 216 -2.79 5.67 -10.81
CA ILE A 216 -2.15 5.89 -9.51
C ILE A 216 -3.08 5.34 -8.42
N VAL A 217 -2.58 4.39 -7.65
CA VAL A 217 -3.30 3.73 -6.55
C VAL A 217 -2.77 4.26 -5.22
N ALA A 218 -3.66 4.65 -4.32
CA ALA A 218 -3.34 5.12 -2.97
C ALA A 218 -4.28 4.47 -1.92
N PRO A 219 -3.82 4.14 -0.71
CA PRO A 219 -4.62 3.42 0.29
C PRO A 219 -5.82 4.24 0.80
N SER A 220 -5.66 5.55 0.99
CA SER A 220 -6.71 6.44 1.49
C SER A 220 -7.36 7.28 0.39
N ARG A 221 -8.58 7.77 0.66
CA ARG A 221 -9.29 8.67 -0.25
C ARG A 221 -8.67 10.07 -0.23
N GLU A 222 -8.19 10.46 0.94
CA GLU A 222 -7.61 11.76 1.24
C GLU A 222 -6.21 11.95 0.62
N LEU A 223 -5.36 10.92 0.60
CA LEU A 223 -4.11 10.90 -0.19
C LEU A 223 -4.42 10.93 -1.70
N GLY A 224 -5.43 10.17 -2.13
CA GLY A 224 -5.99 10.27 -3.48
C GLY A 224 -6.54 11.68 -3.82
N MET A 225 -6.90 12.51 -2.84
CA MET A 225 -7.26 13.92 -3.06
C MET A 225 -6.04 14.83 -3.13
N GLN A 226 -4.98 14.57 -2.36
CA GLN A 226 -3.71 15.30 -2.45
C GLN A 226 -3.06 15.10 -3.83
N ILE A 227 -2.92 13.86 -4.30
CA ILE A 227 -2.29 13.53 -5.59
C ILE A 227 -3.05 14.18 -6.76
N VAL A 228 -4.39 14.15 -6.75
CA VAL A 228 -5.21 14.80 -7.81
C VAL A 228 -5.03 16.32 -7.81
N ARG A 229 -4.97 16.96 -6.64
CA ARG A 229 -4.72 18.40 -6.53
C ARG A 229 -3.34 18.77 -7.08
N GLU A 230 -2.31 17.96 -6.82
CA GLU A 230 -0.97 18.21 -7.35
C GLU A 230 -0.92 18.09 -8.88
N VAL A 231 -1.64 17.12 -9.46
CA VAL A 231 -1.80 17.01 -10.93
C VAL A 231 -2.59 18.18 -11.50
N GLU A 232 -3.71 18.58 -10.88
CA GLU A 232 -4.50 19.76 -11.28
C GLU A 232 -3.72 21.08 -11.18
N LYS A 233 -2.77 21.16 -10.24
CA LYS A 233 -1.89 22.31 -10.04
C LYS A 233 -0.91 22.44 -11.21
N ILE A 234 -0.15 21.38 -11.49
CA ILE A 234 0.85 21.33 -12.56
C ILE A 234 0.22 21.51 -13.96
N LEU A 235 -0.97 20.91 -14.20
CA LEU A 235 -1.70 21.06 -15.47
C LEU A 235 -2.39 22.43 -15.64
N GLY A 236 -2.55 23.20 -14.56
CA GLY A 236 -3.28 24.46 -14.57
C GLY A 236 -4.81 24.32 -14.78
N PRO A 237 -5.54 25.44 -14.86
CA PRO A 237 -7.01 25.45 -14.81
C PRO A 237 -7.70 24.82 -16.02
N ASN A 238 -7.07 24.90 -17.21
CA ASN A 238 -7.70 24.48 -18.48
C ASN A 238 -7.84 22.95 -18.61
N ASP A 239 -6.91 22.20 -18.02
CA ASP A 239 -6.78 20.75 -18.26
C ASP A 239 -7.01 19.88 -17.03
N LYS A 240 -7.61 20.43 -15.96
CA LYS A 240 -8.08 19.67 -14.77
C LYS A 240 -8.90 18.43 -15.09
N ARG A 241 -9.67 18.45 -16.19
CA ARG A 241 -10.45 17.30 -16.72
C ARG A 241 -9.61 16.06 -17.08
N LEU A 242 -8.30 16.22 -17.30
CA LEU A 242 -7.38 15.15 -17.70
C LEU A 242 -7.05 14.18 -16.56
N VAL A 243 -7.29 14.58 -15.31
CA VAL A 243 -7.18 13.73 -14.13
C VAL A 243 -8.56 13.43 -13.55
N GLN A 244 -8.79 12.18 -13.14
CA GLN A 244 -10.05 11.76 -12.51
C GLN A 244 -9.82 10.99 -11.22
N GLN A 245 -10.48 11.45 -10.15
CA GLN A 245 -10.52 10.74 -8.88
C GLN A 245 -11.55 9.61 -8.87
N LEU A 246 -11.14 8.42 -8.40
CA LEU A 246 -11.98 7.24 -8.17
C LEU A 246 -11.83 6.75 -6.71
N VAL A 247 -12.65 7.30 -5.81
CA VAL A 247 -12.63 6.95 -4.37
C VAL A 247 -13.97 6.44 -3.86
N GLY A 248 -13.92 5.50 -2.91
CA GLY A 248 -15.12 4.96 -2.26
C GLY A 248 -15.94 6.01 -1.50
N GLY A 249 -17.19 5.68 -1.18
CA GLY A 249 -18.11 6.55 -0.43
C GLY A 249 -18.63 7.79 -1.16
N ALA A 250 -18.06 8.15 -2.32
CA ALA A 250 -18.71 9.03 -3.28
C ALA A 250 -19.59 8.21 -4.24
N ASN A 251 -20.64 8.84 -4.78
CA ASN A 251 -21.59 8.19 -5.69
C ASN A 251 -20.86 7.60 -6.91
N ARG A 252 -21.07 6.30 -7.14
CA ARG A 252 -20.36 5.53 -8.16
C ARG A 252 -20.80 5.90 -9.58
N SER A 253 -22.10 6.05 -9.85
CA SER A 253 -22.62 6.43 -11.18
C SER A 253 -22.02 7.76 -11.65
N ARG A 254 -21.93 8.76 -10.77
CA ARG A 254 -21.28 10.04 -11.07
C ARG A 254 -19.79 9.91 -11.44
N GLN A 255 -19.06 8.95 -10.85
CA GLN A 255 -17.68 8.65 -11.24
C GLN A 255 -17.61 7.95 -12.61
N GLU A 256 -18.52 7.01 -12.89
CA GLU A 256 -18.62 6.36 -14.20
C GLU A 256 -19.06 7.32 -15.31
N GLU A 257 -19.92 8.30 -15.01
CA GLU A 257 -20.31 9.40 -15.91
C GLU A 257 -19.14 10.36 -16.16
N ALA A 258 -18.41 10.75 -15.11
CA ALA A 258 -17.24 11.63 -15.23
C ALA A 258 -16.12 10.98 -16.07
N LEU A 259 -15.85 9.68 -15.91
CA LEU A 259 -14.94 8.92 -16.78
C LEU A 259 -15.35 9.00 -18.26
N LYS A 260 -16.64 8.80 -18.58
CA LYS A 260 -17.16 8.88 -19.96
C LYS A 260 -17.09 10.29 -20.55
N LYS A 261 -17.42 11.30 -19.74
CA LYS A 261 -17.51 12.72 -20.14
C LYS A 261 -16.13 13.35 -20.30
N ASN A 262 -15.26 13.19 -19.31
CA ASN A 262 -13.99 13.89 -19.22
C ASN A 262 -12.88 13.21 -20.03
N LYS A 263 -12.99 11.88 -20.24
CA LYS A 263 -11.98 11.02 -20.90
C LYS A 263 -10.55 11.27 -20.36
N PRO A 264 -10.33 11.09 -19.06
CA PRO A 264 -9.06 11.40 -18.40
C PRO A 264 -7.93 10.49 -18.89
N ILE A 265 -6.72 11.05 -18.97
CA ILE A 265 -5.47 10.30 -19.21
C ILE A 265 -4.86 9.76 -17.92
N ILE A 266 -5.14 10.40 -16.78
CA ILE A 266 -4.65 10.01 -15.45
C ILE A 266 -5.85 9.65 -14.56
N VAL A 267 -5.79 8.47 -13.95
CA VAL A 267 -6.76 8.05 -12.93
C VAL A 267 -6.06 7.88 -11.59
N VAL A 268 -6.61 8.47 -10.54
CA VAL A 268 -6.11 8.37 -9.16
C VAL A 268 -7.20 7.78 -8.28
N GLY A 269 -6.91 6.77 -7.46
CA GLY A 269 -7.96 6.17 -6.64
C GLY A 269 -7.54 5.14 -5.60
N THR A 270 -8.53 4.76 -4.79
CA THR A 270 -8.43 3.69 -3.79
C THR A 270 -8.64 2.31 -4.42
N PRO A 271 -7.92 1.25 -4.00
CA PRO A 271 -8.00 -0.09 -4.59
C PRO A 271 -9.42 -0.56 -4.91
N GLY A 272 -10.30 -0.64 -3.90
CA GLY A 272 -11.69 -1.07 -4.08
C GLY A 272 -12.48 -0.32 -5.13
N ARG A 273 -12.35 1.02 -5.23
CA ARG A 273 -13.10 1.78 -6.23
C ARG A 273 -12.53 1.65 -7.65
N ILE A 274 -11.21 1.48 -7.80
CA ILE A 274 -10.60 1.16 -9.10
C ILE A 274 -11.03 -0.25 -9.53
N SER A 275 -10.99 -1.21 -8.60
CA SER A 275 -11.43 -2.60 -8.75
C SER A 275 -12.91 -2.71 -9.14
N GLU A 276 -13.83 -2.04 -8.42
CA GLU A 276 -15.27 -1.96 -8.69
C GLU A 276 -15.59 -1.50 -10.12
N ILE A 277 -14.94 -0.43 -10.59
CA ILE A 277 -15.23 0.20 -11.88
C ILE A 277 -14.53 -0.55 -13.03
N SER A 278 -13.37 -1.18 -12.76
CA SER A 278 -12.75 -2.17 -13.64
C SER A 278 -13.64 -3.41 -13.81
N ALA A 279 -14.22 -3.94 -12.73
CA ALA A 279 -15.08 -5.12 -12.74
C ALA A 279 -16.36 -4.93 -13.58
N ALA A 280 -16.92 -3.71 -13.63
CA ALA A 280 -18.07 -3.39 -14.48
C ALA A 280 -17.71 -3.00 -15.92
N GLY A 281 -16.46 -3.16 -16.33
CA GLY A 281 -15.98 -2.84 -17.68
C GLY A 281 -16.13 -1.35 -18.03
N LYS A 282 -16.01 -0.46 -17.05
CA LYS A 282 -16.10 1.01 -17.27
C LYS A 282 -14.73 1.68 -17.24
N LEU A 283 -13.77 1.11 -16.49
CA LEU A 283 -12.39 1.58 -16.46
C LEU A 283 -11.53 0.89 -17.54
N HIS A 284 -11.23 1.61 -18.61
CA HIS A 284 -10.51 1.09 -19.78
C HIS A 284 -9.00 1.34 -19.64
N THR A 285 -8.27 0.39 -19.05
CA THR A 285 -6.84 0.52 -18.69
C THR A 285 -5.89 -0.31 -19.56
N HIS A 286 -6.37 -0.89 -20.65
CA HIS A 286 -5.61 -1.77 -21.54
C HIS A 286 -4.38 -1.13 -22.19
N GLY A 287 -4.42 0.19 -22.44
CA GLY A 287 -3.31 0.99 -22.96
C GLY A 287 -2.51 1.74 -21.89
N CYS A 288 -2.71 1.44 -20.60
CA CYS A 288 -2.05 2.13 -19.51
C CYS A 288 -0.53 1.86 -19.52
N ARG A 289 0.27 2.93 -19.61
CA ARG A 289 1.73 2.90 -19.67
C ARG A 289 2.37 2.93 -18.27
N PHE A 290 1.69 3.52 -17.28
CA PHE A 290 2.23 3.71 -15.93
C PHE A 290 1.26 3.21 -14.86
N LEU A 291 1.72 2.31 -13.99
CA LEU A 291 1.04 1.94 -12.75
C LEU A 291 1.88 2.41 -11.55
N VAL A 292 1.37 3.42 -10.84
CA VAL A 292 1.99 3.93 -9.60
C VAL A 292 1.23 3.38 -8.40
N LEU A 293 1.97 2.85 -7.42
CA LEU A 293 1.46 2.31 -6.16
C LEU A 293 2.05 3.14 -5.01
N ASP A 294 1.30 4.14 -4.53
CA ASP A 294 1.73 5.05 -3.47
C ASP A 294 1.33 4.53 -2.09
N GLU A 295 2.18 4.75 -1.09
CA GLU A 295 2.17 4.06 0.22
C GLU A 295 1.99 2.53 0.08
N VAL A 296 2.83 1.89 -0.75
CA VAL A 296 2.70 0.45 -1.11
C VAL A 296 2.79 -0.52 0.09
N ASP A 297 3.45 -0.12 1.18
CA ASP A 297 3.47 -0.85 2.45
C ASP A 297 2.06 -1.01 3.04
N GLN A 298 1.17 -0.01 2.85
CA GLN A 298 -0.23 -0.09 3.24
C GLN A 298 -1.12 -0.78 2.18
N LEU A 299 -0.81 -0.61 0.88
CA LEU A 299 -1.52 -1.33 -0.20
C LEU A 299 -1.35 -2.86 -0.13
N LEU A 300 -0.30 -3.34 0.56
CA LEU A 300 -0.06 -4.75 0.84
C LEU A 300 -0.86 -5.31 2.04
N SER A 301 -1.69 -4.49 2.70
CA SER A 301 -2.62 -4.95 3.73
C SER A 301 -3.63 -5.98 3.19
N PHE A 302 -3.99 -6.96 4.02
CA PHE A 302 -4.95 -8.01 3.67
C PHE A 302 -6.27 -7.46 3.11
N ASN A 303 -6.73 -6.31 3.62
CA ASN A 303 -7.96 -5.64 3.21
C ASN A 303 -8.01 -5.22 1.73
N TYR A 304 -6.85 -5.10 1.05
CA TYR A 304 -6.76 -4.70 -0.36
C TYR A 304 -6.27 -5.84 -1.26
N ARG A 305 -6.03 -7.05 -0.74
CA ARG A 305 -5.35 -8.15 -1.46
C ARG A 305 -6.03 -8.52 -2.77
N GLU A 306 -7.36 -8.62 -2.76
CA GLU A 306 -8.16 -8.99 -3.94
C GLU A 306 -8.22 -7.86 -4.97
N ASP A 307 -8.45 -6.63 -4.51
CA ASP A 307 -8.46 -5.43 -5.36
C ASP A 307 -7.11 -5.19 -6.04
N MET A 308 -6.02 -5.29 -5.29
CA MET A 308 -4.66 -5.14 -5.82
C MET A 308 -4.35 -6.22 -6.84
N HIS A 309 -4.71 -7.48 -6.57
CA HIS A 309 -4.56 -8.57 -7.55
C HIS A 309 -5.35 -8.27 -8.84
N ARG A 310 -6.60 -7.80 -8.72
CA ARG A 310 -7.42 -7.40 -9.88
C ARG A 310 -6.76 -6.27 -10.68
N ILE A 311 -6.32 -5.20 -10.01
CA ILE A 311 -5.68 -4.03 -10.65
C ILE A 311 -4.44 -4.46 -11.42
N LEU A 312 -3.58 -5.30 -10.81
CA LEU A 312 -2.33 -5.76 -11.40
C LEU A 312 -2.52 -6.60 -12.67
N GLU A 313 -3.61 -7.40 -12.76
CA GLU A 313 -3.94 -8.21 -13.95
C GLU A 313 -4.58 -7.39 -15.09
N HIS A 314 -5.33 -6.32 -14.78
CA HIS A 314 -6.08 -5.56 -15.78
C HIS A 314 -5.30 -4.36 -16.36
N VAL A 315 -4.48 -3.67 -15.54
CA VAL A 315 -3.80 -2.43 -15.96
C VAL A 315 -2.63 -2.72 -16.91
N GLY A 316 -2.66 -2.08 -18.09
CA GLY A 316 -1.65 -2.17 -19.16
C GLY A 316 -1.72 -3.43 -20.03
N ARG A 317 -2.73 -4.30 -19.82
CA ARG A 317 -2.87 -5.55 -20.56
C ARG A 317 -3.47 -5.30 -21.95
N LYS A 318 -2.65 -5.38 -23.00
CA LYS A 318 -3.08 -5.32 -24.41
C LYS A 318 -4.17 -6.34 -24.74
N SER A 319 -5.17 -5.91 -25.50
CA SER A 319 -6.16 -6.80 -26.13
C SER A 319 -5.47 -7.73 -27.13
N GLY A 320 -5.51 -9.03 -26.85
CA GLY A 320 -4.89 -10.08 -27.68
C GLY A 320 -4.41 -11.28 -26.86
N THR A 321 -3.91 -11.04 -25.64
CA THR A 321 -3.47 -12.08 -24.69
C THR A 321 -4.65 -12.82 -24.05
N THR A 322 -5.33 -13.67 -24.84
CA THR A 322 -6.41 -14.53 -24.31
C THR A 322 -5.86 -15.53 -23.29
N SER A 323 -6.66 -15.89 -22.29
CA SER A 323 -6.21 -16.60 -21.09
C SER A 323 -5.95 -18.11 -21.30
N ARG A 324 -5.30 -18.51 -22.41
CA ARG A 324 -5.06 -19.92 -22.79
C ARG A 324 -3.59 -20.29 -23.02
N ASP A 325 -2.67 -19.33 -23.11
CA ASP A 325 -1.25 -19.65 -23.30
C ASP A 325 -0.65 -20.33 -22.07
N ILE A 326 0.06 -21.44 -22.30
CA ILE A 326 0.54 -22.39 -21.28
C ILE A 326 1.86 -21.90 -20.66
N LEU A 327 1.89 -20.63 -20.25
CA LEU A 327 3.03 -19.97 -19.62
C LEU A 327 2.62 -19.49 -18.23
N GLY A 328 3.48 -19.75 -17.25
CA GLY A 328 3.17 -19.55 -15.82
C GLY A 328 2.98 -18.08 -15.41
N PRO A 329 2.72 -17.81 -14.12
CA PRO A 329 2.42 -16.47 -13.60
C PRO A 329 3.42 -15.37 -14.01
N LEU A 330 4.69 -15.75 -14.23
CA LEU A 330 5.78 -14.88 -14.68
C LEU A 330 5.66 -14.36 -16.12
N ALA A 331 4.80 -14.96 -16.96
CA ALA A 331 4.66 -14.60 -18.38
C ALA A 331 3.49 -13.66 -18.67
N ARG A 332 2.54 -13.47 -17.73
CA ARG A 332 1.46 -12.47 -17.85
C ARG A 332 1.94 -11.05 -17.55
N ARG A 333 3.19 -10.71 -17.91
CA ARG A 333 3.79 -9.40 -17.66
C ARG A 333 3.16 -8.36 -18.58
N SER A 334 2.62 -7.32 -17.95
CA SER A 334 2.05 -6.15 -18.62
C SER A 334 3.19 -5.25 -19.14
N GLU A 335 3.02 -4.63 -20.31
CA GLU A 335 4.04 -3.74 -20.92
C GLU A 335 4.12 -2.35 -20.27
N ARG A 336 3.38 -2.13 -19.18
CA ARG A 336 3.44 -0.93 -18.35
C ARG A 336 4.76 -0.85 -17.57
N GLN A 337 5.21 0.38 -17.32
CA GLN A 337 6.16 0.69 -16.27
C GLN A 337 5.45 0.68 -14.90
N THR A 338 6.15 0.19 -13.88
CA THR A 338 5.63 0.02 -12.51
C THR A 338 6.46 0.84 -11.52
N VAL A 339 5.79 1.72 -10.78
CA VAL A 339 6.42 2.65 -9.82
C VAL A 339 5.84 2.36 -8.43
N LEU A 340 6.63 1.78 -7.54
CA LEU A 340 6.25 1.55 -6.14
C LEU A 340 6.84 2.66 -5.26
N VAL A 341 6.07 3.19 -4.31
CA VAL A 341 6.46 4.35 -3.50
C VAL A 341 6.10 4.12 -2.04
N SER A 342 7.05 4.32 -1.12
CA SER A 342 6.79 4.27 0.33
C SER A 342 7.83 5.06 1.15
N ALA A 343 7.56 5.22 2.45
CA ALA A 343 8.54 5.63 3.45
C ALA A 343 9.47 4.47 3.88
N THR A 344 8.96 3.24 3.92
CA THR A 344 9.71 2.06 4.38
C THR A 344 9.68 0.94 3.35
N ILE A 345 10.68 0.06 3.39
CA ILE A 345 10.73 -1.14 2.54
C ILE A 345 10.85 -2.38 3.44
N PRO A 346 9.74 -2.82 4.06
CA PRO A 346 9.68 -4.16 4.62
C PRO A 346 9.81 -5.21 3.51
N PHE A 347 10.19 -6.44 3.87
CA PHE A 347 10.38 -7.53 2.89
C PHE A 347 9.12 -7.80 2.03
N SER A 348 7.92 -7.54 2.54
CA SER A 348 6.67 -7.60 1.76
C SER A 348 6.71 -6.70 0.52
N VAL A 349 7.25 -5.47 0.62
CA VAL A 349 7.42 -4.53 -0.50
C VAL A 349 8.48 -5.02 -1.49
N ILE A 350 9.61 -5.55 -1.01
CA ILE A 350 10.66 -6.13 -1.88
C ILE A 350 10.07 -7.28 -2.72
N ARG A 351 9.33 -8.18 -2.06
CA ARG A 351 8.68 -9.32 -2.71
C ARG A 351 7.58 -8.88 -3.69
N ALA A 352 6.84 -7.83 -3.36
CA ALA A 352 5.83 -7.25 -4.24
C ALA A 352 6.49 -6.65 -5.51
N ALA A 353 7.52 -5.83 -5.35
CA ALA A 353 8.27 -5.23 -6.46
C ALA A 353 8.79 -6.29 -7.45
N ARG A 354 9.51 -7.32 -6.96
CA ARG A 354 10.00 -8.45 -7.79
C ARG A 354 8.89 -9.27 -8.45
N SER A 355 7.65 -9.20 -7.93
CA SER A 355 6.49 -9.94 -8.45
C SER A 355 5.62 -9.13 -9.40
N TRP A 356 5.63 -7.79 -9.34
CA TRP A 356 4.67 -6.92 -10.02
C TRP A 356 5.28 -6.09 -11.16
N GLY A 357 6.60 -5.88 -11.10
CA GLY A 357 7.39 -5.16 -12.09
C GLY A 357 8.47 -6.01 -12.77
N HIS A 358 9.31 -5.35 -13.57
CA HIS A 358 10.38 -5.97 -14.36
C HIS A 358 11.76 -5.39 -14.03
N ASP A 359 12.65 -6.20 -13.44
CA ASP A 359 13.99 -5.79 -12.98
C ASP A 359 14.00 -4.43 -12.23
N PRO A 360 13.22 -4.33 -11.12
CA PRO A 360 12.98 -3.06 -10.46
C PRO A 360 14.22 -2.52 -9.75
N VAL A 361 14.38 -1.21 -9.76
CA VAL A 361 15.51 -0.49 -9.15
C VAL A 361 15.06 0.20 -7.86
N LEU A 362 15.76 -0.02 -6.74
CA LEU A 362 15.57 0.74 -5.52
C LEU A 362 16.20 2.13 -5.66
N VAL A 363 15.37 3.16 -5.57
CA VAL A 363 15.78 4.57 -5.52
C VAL A 363 15.64 5.10 -4.10
N ARG A 364 16.70 5.72 -3.61
CA ARG A 364 16.80 6.45 -2.34
C ARG A 364 17.39 7.84 -2.62
N ALA A 365 17.32 8.75 -1.64
CA ALA A 365 18.12 9.97 -1.68
C ALA A 365 19.61 9.60 -1.86
N LYS A 366 20.26 10.21 -2.87
CA LYS A 366 21.67 9.99 -3.25
C LYS A 366 22.09 8.52 -3.54
N SER A 367 21.16 7.60 -3.81
CA SER A 367 21.53 6.19 -4.05
C SER A 367 20.51 5.45 -4.92
N VAL A 368 21.01 4.71 -5.92
CA VAL A 368 20.21 3.92 -6.87
C VAL A 368 20.83 2.53 -6.97
N VAL A 369 20.05 1.48 -6.64
CA VAL A 369 20.55 0.12 -6.40
C VAL A 369 19.60 -0.91 -7.04
N PRO A 370 20.05 -1.83 -7.91
CA PRO A 370 19.21 -2.90 -8.43
C PRO A 370 18.62 -3.75 -7.30
N LEU A 371 17.30 -3.99 -7.30
CA LEU A 371 16.64 -4.61 -6.14
C LEU A 371 17.15 -6.03 -5.86
N ASP A 372 17.68 -6.73 -6.87
CA ASP A 372 18.23 -8.08 -6.74
C ASP A 372 19.58 -8.17 -6.01
N SER A 373 20.30 -7.06 -5.79
CA SER A 373 21.44 -7.06 -4.86
C SER A 373 21.03 -7.02 -3.39
N ILE A 374 19.73 -6.89 -3.07
CA ILE A 374 19.23 -6.93 -1.70
C ILE A 374 18.98 -8.39 -1.29
N THR A 375 19.86 -8.89 -0.43
CA THR A 375 19.80 -10.24 0.15
C THR A 375 18.54 -10.38 1.01
N VAL A 376 17.62 -11.25 0.56
CA VAL A 376 16.42 -11.60 1.32
C VAL A 376 16.77 -12.63 2.40
N PRO A 377 16.40 -12.42 3.67
CA PRO A 377 16.49 -13.47 4.68
C PRO A 377 15.54 -14.61 4.29
N ARG A 378 16.11 -15.79 4.00
CA ARG A 378 15.33 -17.02 3.85
C ARG A 378 14.78 -17.43 5.22
N PRO A 379 13.52 -17.87 5.33
CA PRO A 379 13.06 -18.59 6.52
C PRO A 379 13.97 -19.81 6.75
N ALA A 380 14.42 -20.00 7.99
CA ALA A 380 15.34 -21.07 8.35
C ALA A 380 14.62 -22.43 8.42
N LEU A 381 14.33 -23.01 7.26
CA LEU A 381 13.86 -24.39 7.12
C LEU A 381 15.05 -25.34 6.97
N SER A 382 15.41 -25.96 8.08
CA SER A 382 16.21 -27.20 8.19
C SER A 382 17.46 -27.32 7.30
N GLN A 383 18.57 -26.71 7.72
CA GLN A 383 19.91 -27.26 7.49
C GLN A 383 20.75 -27.15 8.76
N THR A 384 21.37 -28.27 9.16
CA THR A 384 22.21 -28.40 10.35
C THR A 384 23.69 -28.23 10.00
N ASP A 385 24.10 -26.99 9.70
CA ASP A 385 25.50 -26.65 9.41
C ASP A 385 26.05 -25.67 10.45
N ALA A 386 26.56 -26.24 11.55
CA ALA A 386 27.20 -25.49 12.62
C ALA A 386 28.65 -25.12 12.25
N ASN A 387 28.84 -24.07 11.43
CA ASN A 387 30.03 -23.21 11.43
C ASN A 387 29.90 -22.00 10.48
N SER A 388 29.19 -20.94 10.92
CA SER A 388 29.42 -19.58 10.40
C SER A 388 29.06 -18.51 11.45
N SER A 389 30.07 -17.94 12.10
CA SER A 389 29.94 -16.91 13.13
C SER A 389 29.71 -15.52 12.50
N SER A 390 28.52 -15.29 11.94
CA SER A 390 28.08 -13.98 11.45
C SER A 390 26.54 -13.85 11.49
N PRO A 391 25.95 -13.17 12.50
CA PRO A 391 24.52 -12.92 12.53
C PRO A 391 24.12 -11.93 11.44
N SER A 392 23.34 -12.38 10.45
CA SER A 392 22.98 -11.55 9.30
C SER A 392 21.95 -10.47 9.66
N ASN A 393 22.40 -9.20 9.69
CA ASN A 393 21.66 -7.97 10.05
C ASN A 393 20.49 -7.57 9.10
N SER A 394 19.88 -8.55 8.43
CA SER A 394 18.87 -8.42 7.38
C SER A 394 17.57 -7.70 7.76
N VAL A 395 17.24 -7.62 9.06
CA VAL A 395 16.03 -6.92 9.56
C VAL A 395 16.18 -5.39 9.52
N ASN A 396 17.40 -4.86 9.63
CA ASN A 396 17.61 -3.43 9.88
C ASN A 396 17.46 -2.54 8.63
N GLN A 397 17.53 -3.09 7.41
CA GLN A 397 17.50 -2.29 6.17
C GLN A 397 16.14 -1.66 5.83
N ALA A 398 15.05 -2.09 6.47
CA ALA A 398 13.69 -1.67 6.10
C ALA A 398 13.36 -0.21 6.48
N ALA A 399 14.02 0.33 7.51
CA ALA A 399 13.74 1.65 8.09
C ALA A 399 14.88 2.67 7.93
N VAL A 400 16.09 2.25 7.57
CA VAL A 400 17.18 3.16 7.19
C VAL A 400 16.75 4.02 5.99
N GLY A 401 16.83 5.36 6.14
CA GLY A 401 16.37 6.33 5.13
C GLY A 401 14.86 6.63 5.14
N SER A 402 14.10 6.15 6.13
CA SER A 402 12.66 6.42 6.27
C SER A 402 12.31 7.67 7.09
N LEU A 403 13.31 8.31 7.71
CA LEU A 403 13.20 9.52 8.52
C LEU A 403 13.79 10.75 7.79
N PRO A 404 13.28 11.97 8.05
CA PRO A 404 13.98 13.21 7.70
C PRO A 404 15.32 13.31 8.44
N PRO A 405 16.37 13.91 7.84
CA PRO A 405 17.71 13.99 8.44
C PRO A 405 17.84 15.05 9.54
N SER A 406 16.89 15.99 9.63
CA SER A 406 16.88 17.16 10.52
C SER A 406 16.09 16.94 11.82
N LEU A 407 15.87 15.68 12.20
CA LEU A 407 15.12 15.31 13.41
C LEU A 407 16.01 15.08 14.62
N GLU A 408 15.60 15.65 15.75
CA GLU A 408 16.16 15.31 17.06
C GLU A 408 15.24 14.32 17.79
N HIS A 409 15.81 13.20 18.22
CA HIS A 409 15.06 12.10 18.83
C HIS A 409 15.42 11.94 20.30
N TYR A 410 14.39 11.94 21.15
CA TYR A 410 14.52 11.84 22.61
C TYR A 410 13.57 10.80 23.19
N TYR A 411 13.90 10.25 24.36
CA TYR A 411 12.99 9.44 25.15
C TYR A 411 13.09 9.79 26.65
N CYS A 412 11.97 9.69 27.36
CA CYS A 412 11.92 9.91 28.80
C CYS A 412 11.05 8.84 29.48
N THR A 413 11.46 8.44 30.68
CA THR A 413 10.76 7.43 31.48
C THR A 413 9.72 8.08 32.38
N ALA A 414 8.46 7.65 32.28
CA ALA A 414 7.37 8.11 33.14
C ALA A 414 6.29 7.03 33.29
N LYS A 415 5.92 6.73 34.53
CA LYS A 415 4.82 5.79 34.86
C LYS A 415 3.52 6.21 34.17
N ALA A 416 2.67 5.26 33.77
CA ALA A 416 1.46 5.47 32.96
C ALA A 416 0.61 6.68 33.40
N GLN A 417 0.33 6.79 34.71
CA GLN A 417 -0.44 7.86 35.32
C GLN A 417 0.16 9.27 35.14
N HIS A 418 1.47 9.39 34.93
CA HIS A 418 2.20 10.65 34.77
C HIS A 418 2.49 10.99 33.30
N LYS A 419 2.29 10.08 32.33
CA LYS A 419 2.62 10.31 30.91
C LYS A 419 1.99 11.59 30.33
N VAL A 420 0.76 11.94 30.74
CA VAL A 420 0.07 13.18 30.31
C VAL A 420 0.67 14.45 30.94
N ASP A 421 1.21 14.37 32.16
CA ASP A 421 1.95 15.50 32.73
C ASP A 421 3.34 15.64 32.09
N THR A 422 4.02 14.53 31.82
CA THR A 422 5.30 14.55 31.10
C THR A 422 5.13 15.11 29.69
N LEU A 423 4.02 14.81 28.99
CA LEU A 423 3.62 15.48 27.75
C LEU A 423 3.45 16.99 27.96
N ARG A 424 2.71 17.43 28.98
CA ARG A 424 2.56 18.86 29.30
C ARG A 424 3.92 19.53 29.53
N ARG A 425 4.80 18.93 30.36
CA ARG A 425 6.15 19.46 30.66
C ARG A 425 6.99 19.58 29.38
N CYS A 426 7.02 18.54 28.55
CA CYS A 426 7.66 18.51 27.24
C CYS A 426 7.15 19.65 26.31
N ILE A 427 5.83 19.87 26.25
CA ILE A 427 5.21 20.95 25.44
C ILE A 427 5.66 22.35 25.90
N HIS A 428 5.87 22.58 27.20
CA HIS A 428 6.40 23.86 27.68
C HIS A 428 7.91 23.97 27.46
N ALA A 429 8.68 22.93 27.81
CA ALA A 429 10.14 22.95 27.79
C ALA A 429 10.78 22.96 26.38
N LEU A 430 9.99 22.66 25.35
CA LEU A 430 10.39 22.77 23.94
C LEU A 430 9.69 23.93 23.23
N GLU A 431 8.97 24.79 23.98
CA GLU A 431 8.16 25.93 23.50
C GLU A 431 7.20 25.64 22.33
N ALA A 432 6.91 24.37 22.05
CA ALA A 432 6.30 23.92 20.80
C ALA A 432 4.87 24.46 20.60
N GLN A 433 4.60 25.07 19.46
CA GLN A 433 3.31 25.72 19.17
C GLN A 433 2.32 24.76 18.52
N THR A 434 2.82 23.80 17.74
CA THR A 434 2.06 22.76 17.07
C THR A 434 2.59 21.39 17.46
N VAL A 435 1.73 20.57 18.06
CA VAL A 435 2.14 19.31 18.69
C VAL A 435 1.21 18.17 18.27
N ILE A 436 1.78 17.02 17.90
CA ILE A 436 1.00 15.81 17.61
C ILE A 436 1.36 14.72 18.62
N ALA A 437 0.39 14.31 19.43
CA ALA A 437 0.53 13.29 20.45
C ALA A 437 -0.08 11.96 19.97
N PHE A 438 0.73 10.91 19.90
CA PHE A 438 0.34 9.60 19.38
C PHE A 438 0.04 8.58 20.49
N MET A 439 -1.13 7.95 20.37
CA MET A 439 -1.60 6.86 21.23
C MET A 439 -1.97 5.61 20.39
N ASN A 440 -2.00 4.44 21.02
CA ASN A 440 -2.31 3.17 20.37
C ASN A 440 -3.82 2.84 20.47
N ASN A 441 -4.45 3.17 21.60
CA ASN A 441 -5.86 2.88 21.88
C ASN A 441 -6.74 4.12 21.63
N THR A 442 -7.95 3.96 21.07
CA THR A 442 -8.88 5.07 20.82
C THR A 442 -9.61 5.58 22.07
N LYS A 443 -9.92 4.68 23.02
CA LYS A 443 -10.72 5.03 24.21
C LYS A 443 -10.11 6.14 25.10
N PRO A 444 -8.79 6.16 25.41
CA PRO A 444 -8.21 7.16 26.30
C PRO A 444 -7.91 8.52 25.66
N LEU A 445 -8.16 8.76 24.37
CA LEU A 445 -7.86 10.08 23.76
C LEU A 445 -8.62 11.22 24.46
N LYS A 446 -9.91 11.03 24.74
CA LYS A 446 -10.75 12.00 25.47
C LYS A 446 -10.19 12.33 26.84
N ASP A 447 -9.72 11.32 27.57
CA ASP A 447 -9.12 11.50 28.89
C ASP A 447 -7.83 12.33 28.82
N VAL A 448 -7.03 12.15 27.76
CA VAL A 448 -5.81 12.94 27.53
C VAL A 448 -6.14 14.37 27.12
N VAL A 449 -7.08 14.58 26.20
CA VAL A 449 -7.55 15.92 25.80
C VAL A 449 -8.08 16.68 27.02
N PHE A 450 -9.00 16.09 27.78
CA PHE A 450 -9.57 16.70 28.99
C PHE A 450 -8.50 17.05 30.04
N LYS A 451 -7.50 16.17 30.25
CA LYS A 451 -6.38 16.42 31.19
C LYS A 451 -5.42 17.51 30.71
N LEU A 452 -5.36 17.81 29.41
CA LEU A 452 -4.60 18.93 28.84
C LEU A 452 -5.40 20.23 28.92
N GLU A 453 -6.68 20.21 28.55
CA GLU A 453 -7.58 21.37 28.61
C GLU A 453 -7.79 21.88 30.03
N ALA A 454 -7.97 20.98 31.00
CA ALA A 454 -8.04 21.30 32.44
C ALA A 454 -6.73 21.91 33.01
N ARG A 455 -5.67 22.01 32.19
CA ARG A 455 -4.38 22.61 32.51
C ARG A 455 -4.01 23.74 31.53
N GLY A 456 -5.00 24.30 30.83
CA GLY A 456 -4.84 25.46 29.94
C GLY A 456 -4.29 25.14 28.54
N ILE A 457 -4.03 23.87 28.20
CA ILE A 457 -3.56 23.49 26.87
C ILE A 457 -4.75 23.13 25.99
N LYS A 458 -5.02 23.96 24.97
CA LYS A 458 -6.03 23.67 23.93
C LYS A 458 -5.63 22.41 23.16
N ALA A 459 -6.35 21.33 23.38
CA ALA A 459 -6.13 20.03 22.76
C ALA A 459 -7.36 19.57 21.97
N THR A 460 -7.18 18.62 21.05
CA THR A 460 -8.29 18.00 20.32
C THR A 460 -7.93 16.57 19.91
N GLU A 461 -8.94 15.73 19.64
CA GLU A 461 -8.75 14.33 19.25
C GLU A 461 -9.02 14.09 17.76
N LEU A 462 -8.28 13.15 17.16
CA LEU A 462 -8.48 12.69 15.79
C LEU A 462 -8.42 11.16 15.73
N HIS A 463 -9.59 10.52 15.66
CA HIS A 463 -9.73 9.07 15.57
C HIS A 463 -10.68 8.67 14.43
N GLY A 464 -10.65 7.38 14.04
CA GLY A 464 -11.32 6.87 12.84
C GLY A 464 -12.84 6.95 12.86
N ASP A 465 -13.45 6.93 14.04
CA ASP A 465 -14.91 7.00 14.24
C ASP A 465 -15.47 8.42 13.97
N LEU A 466 -14.61 9.44 13.87
CA LEU A 466 -15.02 10.78 13.47
C LEU A 466 -15.43 10.81 11.99
N GLY A 467 -16.66 11.28 11.75
CA GLY A 467 -17.20 11.49 10.40
C GLY A 467 -16.31 12.42 9.56
N LYS A 468 -16.30 12.23 8.23
CA LYS A 468 -15.35 12.93 7.32
C LYS A 468 -15.37 14.46 7.47
N LEU A 469 -16.55 15.06 7.69
CA LEU A 469 -16.68 16.49 7.93
C LEU A 469 -16.00 16.90 9.24
N ALA A 470 -16.27 16.20 10.35
CA ALA A 470 -15.64 16.47 11.65
C ALA A 470 -14.10 16.38 11.56
N ARG A 471 -13.56 15.32 10.93
CA ARG A 471 -12.11 15.19 10.70
C ARG A 471 -11.53 16.37 9.91
N SER A 472 -12.23 16.81 8.86
CA SER A 472 -11.80 17.95 8.05
C SER A 472 -11.85 19.28 8.83
N THR A 473 -12.83 19.45 9.72
CA THR A 473 -12.94 20.63 10.59
C THR A 473 -11.85 20.64 11.65
N VAL A 474 -11.61 19.51 12.33
CA VAL A 474 -10.54 19.37 13.34
C VAL A 474 -9.16 19.66 12.73
N LEU A 475 -8.86 19.06 11.57
CA LEU A 475 -7.60 19.32 10.87
C LEU A 475 -7.45 20.78 10.41
N LYS A 476 -8.54 21.43 9.98
CA LYS A 476 -8.52 22.88 9.66
C LYS A 476 -8.23 23.69 10.92
N LYS A 477 -8.96 23.47 12.02
CA LYS A 477 -8.77 24.19 13.29
C LYS A 477 -7.36 24.03 13.87
N PHE A 478 -6.78 22.83 13.77
CA PHE A 478 -5.38 22.59 14.16
C PHE A 478 -4.39 23.35 13.25
N LYS A 479 -4.61 23.34 11.92
CA LYS A 479 -3.78 24.10 10.96
C LYS A 479 -3.90 25.62 11.13
N ASP A 480 -5.09 26.11 11.49
CA ASP A 480 -5.38 27.52 11.75
C ASP A 480 -4.91 27.99 13.13
N GLY A 481 -4.28 27.11 13.94
CA GLY A 481 -3.73 27.44 15.26
C GLY A 481 -4.74 27.51 16.41
N GLU A 482 -6.00 27.09 16.21
CA GLU A 482 -6.99 27.06 17.30
C GLU A 482 -6.63 26.05 18.40
N TYR A 483 -6.00 24.92 18.01
CA TYR A 483 -5.56 23.85 18.91
C TYR A 483 -4.03 23.75 18.89
N ARG A 484 -3.41 23.70 20.08
CA ARG A 484 -1.96 23.53 20.25
C ARG A 484 -1.55 22.06 20.13
N VAL A 485 -2.42 21.14 20.57
CA VAL A 485 -2.15 19.70 20.60
C VAL A 485 -3.23 18.92 19.82
N LEU A 486 -2.79 18.09 18.88
CA LEU A 486 -3.61 17.08 18.21
C LEU A 486 -3.27 15.69 18.77
N VAL A 487 -4.17 15.12 19.57
CA VAL A 487 -4.05 13.73 20.04
C VAL A 487 -4.64 12.81 18.96
N THR A 488 -3.93 11.77 18.55
CA THR A 488 -4.33 10.89 17.44
C THR A 488 -3.80 9.47 17.60
N ASN A 489 -4.31 8.53 16.77
CA ASN A 489 -3.79 7.17 16.69
C ASN A 489 -3.11 6.88 15.33
N GLU A 490 -2.34 5.79 15.29
CA GLU A 490 -1.50 5.44 14.13
C GLU A 490 -2.28 5.31 12.81
N LEU A 491 -3.52 4.81 12.89
CA LEU A 491 -4.38 4.60 11.73
C LEU A 491 -5.01 5.91 11.22
N SER A 492 -5.33 6.85 12.12
CA SER A 492 -6.02 8.10 11.75
C SER A 492 -5.07 9.16 11.22
N ALA A 493 -3.79 9.11 11.60
CA ALA A 493 -2.76 10.00 11.03
C ALA A 493 -2.21 9.53 9.67
N ARG A 494 -2.46 8.27 9.28
CA ARG A 494 -2.07 7.72 7.97
C ARG A 494 -3.05 8.16 6.88
N GLY A 495 -2.52 8.50 5.71
CA GLY A 495 -3.30 8.92 4.55
C GLY A 495 -4.17 10.19 4.71
N LEU A 496 -4.16 10.88 5.86
CA LEU A 496 -4.75 12.21 6.01
C LEU A 496 -3.69 13.30 5.78
N ASP A 497 -4.16 14.47 5.35
CA ASP A 497 -3.39 15.72 5.29
C ASP A 497 -3.18 16.29 6.70
N VAL A 498 -2.48 15.52 7.53
CA VAL A 498 -2.07 15.94 8.87
C VAL A 498 -1.02 17.04 8.71
N PRO A 499 -1.25 18.24 9.27
CA PRO A 499 -0.30 19.34 9.21
C PRO A 499 1.08 18.95 9.69
N GLU A 500 2.09 19.65 9.20
CA GLU A 500 3.40 19.65 9.83
C GLU A 500 3.28 20.23 11.25
N CYS A 501 4.11 19.73 12.17
CA CYS A 501 4.16 20.17 13.55
C CYS A 501 5.60 20.34 14.03
N ASP A 502 5.82 21.16 15.05
CA ASP A 502 7.13 21.40 15.65
C ASP A 502 7.62 20.17 16.45
N LEU A 503 6.67 19.50 17.12
CA LEU A 503 6.91 18.43 18.07
C LEU A 503 5.97 17.24 17.85
N VAL A 504 6.55 16.04 17.71
CA VAL A 504 5.84 14.76 17.78
C VAL A 504 6.12 14.13 19.13
N VAL A 505 5.06 13.70 19.85
CA VAL A 505 5.20 12.95 21.10
C VAL A 505 4.54 11.58 21.00
N ASN A 506 5.29 10.52 21.24
CA ASN A 506 4.75 9.19 21.46
C ASN A 506 4.34 9.07 22.95
N LEU A 507 3.03 9.09 23.24
CA LEU A 507 2.50 8.78 24.57
C LEU A 507 2.52 7.26 24.81
N ASP A 508 2.11 6.51 23.80
CA ASP A 508 2.26 5.06 23.74
C ASP A 508 3.38 4.72 22.75
N LEU A 509 4.15 3.66 23.02
CA LEU A 509 5.21 3.22 22.11
C LEU A 509 4.65 2.83 20.73
N PRO A 510 5.33 3.19 19.62
CA PRO A 510 5.00 2.68 18.30
C PRO A 510 5.12 1.16 18.22
N THR A 511 4.24 0.55 17.42
CA THR A 511 4.17 -0.92 17.24
C THR A 511 5.50 -1.52 16.75
N ASP A 512 6.23 -0.79 15.88
CA ASP A 512 7.57 -1.13 15.40
C ASP A 512 8.31 0.13 14.90
N SER A 513 9.53 -0.05 14.37
CA SER A 513 10.34 1.02 13.78
C SER A 513 9.75 1.65 12.51
N THR A 514 8.90 0.93 11.74
CA THR A 514 8.16 1.50 10.61
C THR A 514 7.07 2.45 11.10
N HIS A 515 6.34 2.06 12.15
CA HIS A 515 5.35 2.91 12.81
C HIS A 515 6.00 4.14 13.44
N TYR A 516 7.15 3.99 14.10
CA TYR A 516 7.95 5.11 14.59
C TYR A 516 8.27 6.11 13.47
N ALA A 517 8.77 5.64 12.31
CA ALA A 517 9.08 6.50 11.18
C ALA A 517 7.87 7.24 10.60
N HIS A 518 6.72 6.56 10.48
CA HIS A 518 5.46 7.16 10.01
C HIS A 518 4.91 8.26 10.93
N ARG A 519 5.15 8.14 12.26
CA ARG A 519 4.83 9.17 13.27
C ARG A 519 5.84 10.32 13.26
N ALA A 520 7.13 10.01 13.28
CA ALA A 520 8.21 11.01 13.24
C ALA A 520 8.13 11.89 11.97
N GLY A 521 7.81 11.31 10.81
CA GLY A 521 7.55 12.02 9.54
C GLY A 521 6.30 12.92 9.51
N ARG A 522 5.76 13.32 10.67
CA ARG A 522 4.85 14.48 10.80
C ARG A 522 5.58 15.79 11.07
N THR A 523 6.81 15.75 11.60
CA THR A 523 7.67 16.92 11.83
C THR A 523 8.90 16.89 10.91
N GLY A 524 9.66 17.99 10.85
CA GLY A 524 10.90 18.13 10.07
C GLY A 524 10.78 17.86 8.57
N ARG A 525 9.69 18.28 7.93
CA ARG A 525 9.48 18.13 6.49
C ARG A 525 10.23 19.24 5.75
N LEU A 526 10.54 19.01 4.47
CA LEU A 526 11.22 19.99 3.59
C LEU A 526 12.52 20.58 4.21
N GLY A 527 13.24 19.82 5.04
CA GLY A 527 14.49 20.24 5.69
C GLY A 527 14.33 21.11 6.94
N ARG A 528 13.09 21.34 7.41
CA ARG A 528 12.83 22.00 8.71
C ARG A 528 13.40 21.17 9.86
N LYS A 529 13.73 21.83 10.98
CA LYS A 529 13.99 21.12 12.24
C LYS A 529 12.69 20.47 12.75
N GLY A 530 12.81 19.39 13.52
CA GLY A 530 11.68 18.75 14.16
C GLY A 530 12.11 17.91 15.35
N ILE A 531 11.29 17.85 16.40
CA ILE A 531 11.63 17.10 17.62
C ILE A 531 10.66 15.93 17.80
N VAL A 532 11.18 14.75 18.15
CA VAL A 532 10.41 13.53 18.42
C VAL A 532 10.71 13.02 19.83
N VAL A 533 9.78 13.20 20.76
CA VAL A 533 9.90 12.73 22.15
C VAL A 533 9.10 11.46 22.36
N THR A 534 9.68 10.47 23.03
CA THR A 534 9.03 9.18 23.31
C THR A 534 8.89 8.94 24.81
N ILE A 535 7.65 8.90 25.29
CA ILE A 535 7.33 8.74 26.71
C ILE A 535 7.01 7.26 26.96
N CYS A 536 7.93 6.55 27.61
CA CYS A 536 7.78 5.13 27.91
C CYS A 536 7.79 4.89 29.42
N GLU A 537 7.28 3.75 29.88
CA GLU A 537 7.55 3.28 31.24
C GLU A 537 8.96 2.68 31.33
N GLU A 538 9.47 2.48 32.53
CA GLU A 538 10.87 2.06 32.76
C GLU A 538 11.15 0.65 32.22
N ASN A 539 10.18 -0.26 32.42
CA ASN A 539 10.14 -1.58 31.81
C ASN A 539 9.94 -1.58 30.29
N GLU A 540 9.54 -0.46 29.67
CA GLU A 540 9.40 -0.31 28.21
C GLU A 540 10.70 0.18 27.54
N ALA A 541 11.68 0.72 28.30
CA ALA A 541 12.85 1.41 27.75
C ALA A 541 13.73 0.54 26.82
N PHE A 542 13.76 -0.79 27.02
CA PHE A 542 14.47 -1.71 26.14
C PHE A 542 13.91 -1.72 24.70
N VAL A 543 12.61 -1.44 24.53
CA VAL A 543 11.96 -1.35 23.22
C VAL A 543 12.44 -0.11 22.48
N VAL A 544 12.62 1.02 23.17
CA VAL A 544 13.20 2.25 22.59
C VAL A 544 14.64 2.00 22.14
N ARG A 545 15.47 1.33 22.97
CA ARG A 545 16.84 0.93 22.60
C ARG A 545 16.86 -0.02 21.40
N LYS A 546 15.87 -0.91 21.26
CA LYS A 546 15.69 -1.76 20.06
C LYS A 546 15.32 -0.93 18.82
N MET A 547 14.44 0.06 18.94
CA MET A 547 14.13 0.98 17.83
C MET A 547 15.35 1.83 17.43
N ARG A 548 16.14 2.32 18.40
CA ARG A 548 17.43 3.03 18.20
C ARG A 548 18.35 2.21 17.27
N LYS A 549 18.59 0.94 17.62
CA LYS A 549 19.44 0.01 16.84
C LYS A 549 18.84 -0.34 15.47
N GLN A 550 17.51 -0.42 15.31
CA GLN A 550 16.84 -0.71 14.02
C GLN A 550 16.77 0.47 13.05
N LEU A 551 16.57 1.69 13.56
CA LEU A 551 16.46 2.92 12.75
C LEU A 551 17.83 3.52 12.40
N THR A 552 18.87 3.16 13.17
CA THR A 552 20.22 3.77 13.07
C THR A 552 20.18 5.28 13.32
N VAL A 553 19.37 5.71 14.30
CA VAL A 553 19.31 7.11 14.77
C VAL A 553 19.57 7.21 16.27
N PRO A 554 20.24 8.26 16.78
CA PRO A 554 20.46 8.46 18.20
C PRO A 554 19.17 8.95 18.86
N ILE A 555 18.52 8.09 19.65
CA ILE A 555 17.38 8.45 20.51
C ILE A 555 17.92 8.64 21.92
N LYS A 556 18.14 9.88 22.34
CA LYS A 556 18.82 10.22 23.60
C LYS A 556 17.86 10.15 24.81
N PRO A 557 18.30 9.71 26.00
CA PRO A 557 17.51 9.88 27.22
C PRO A 557 17.40 11.37 27.58
N CYS A 558 16.25 11.78 28.07
CA CYS A 558 16.02 13.12 28.59
C CYS A 558 15.05 13.14 29.78
N GLU A 559 15.10 14.24 30.51
CA GLU A 559 14.12 14.61 31.53
C GLU A 559 13.65 16.06 31.33
N PHE A 560 12.53 16.39 31.97
CA PHE A 560 11.90 17.71 31.88
C PHE A 560 11.76 18.30 33.29
N THR A 561 12.74 19.10 33.69
CA THR A 561 12.92 19.69 35.02
C THR A 561 12.98 21.20 34.92
N GLU A 562 12.40 21.90 35.89
CA GLU A 562 12.39 23.38 36.03
C GLU A 562 11.81 24.21 34.85
N GLY A 563 11.47 23.56 33.74
CA GLY A 563 11.02 24.20 32.51
C GLY A 563 11.90 23.93 31.30
N GLU A 564 12.99 23.16 31.44
CA GLU A 564 13.95 22.89 30.37
C GLU A 564 14.03 21.40 29.99
N LEU A 565 14.66 21.12 28.84
CA LEU A 565 15.04 19.78 28.38
C LEU A 565 16.44 19.44 28.91
N VAL A 566 16.53 18.59 29.92
CA VAL A 566 17.81 18.03 30.37
C VAL A 566 18.09 16.76 29.57
N VAL A 567 19.17 16.77 28.79
CA VAL A 567 19.59 15.62 27.97
C VAL A 567 20.69 14.86 28.71
N HIS A 568 20.40 13.62 29.10
CA HIS A 568 21.38 12.76 29.75
C HIS A 568 22.35 12.18 28.72
N LYS A 569 23.61 12.03 29.10
CA LYS A 569 24.55 11.19 28.36
C LYS A 569 24.22 9.74 28.69
N GLU A 570 24.06 8.87 27.68
CA GLU A 570 24.09 7.43 27.94
C GLU A 570 25.51 7.07 28.34
N GLU A 571 25.67 6.40 29.48
CA GLU A 571 26.84 5.56 29.71
C GLU A 571 26.72 4.37 28.77
N ASP A 572 27.75 4.12 27.96
CA ASP A 572 27.77 3.02 26.99
C ASP A 572 27.93 1.67 27.70
N VAL A 573 26.80 1.14 28.18
CA VAL A 573 26.67 -0.27 28.58
C VAL A 573 26.54 -1.11 27.30
N GLU A 574 27.63 -1.79 26.93
CA GLU A 574 27.83 -2.54 25.67
C GLU A 574 26.76 -3.62 25.38
#